data_AF-A0A2D6ME86-F1
#
_entry.id   AF-A0A2D6ME86-F1
#
_cell.length_a   1.000
_cell.length_b   1.000
_cell.length_c   1.000
_cell.angle_alpha   90.00
_cell.angle_beta   90.00
_cell.angle_gamma   90.00
#
_symmetry.space_group_name_H-M   'P 1'
#
loop_
_entity.id
_entity.type
_entity.pdbx_description
1 polymer ?
#
loop_
_entity_poly.entity_id
_entity_poly.type
_entity_poly.pdbx_seq_one_letter_code
_entity_poly.pdbx_strand_id
1 'polypeptide(L)' 'MKVGDLVEFHTKAWVFNHAANRYANPGLVLRVERRIDKGRLVAEIYWRDGKITQEHESYLRPAEEQ' A
#
# COMPACT_ATOMS: atom_id res chain seq x y z
N MET A 1 -2.03 7.84 -6.82
CA MET A 1 -0.83 7.41 -6.09
C MET A 1 0.39 7.74 -6.93
N LYS A 2 1.39 8.37 -6.31
CA LYS A 2 2.71 8.66 -6.85
C LYS A 2 3.76 8.45 -5.76
N VAL A 3 5.04 8.42 -6.15
CA VAL A 3 6.15 8.40 -5.19
C VAL A 3 6.06 9.61 -4.26
N GLY A 4 6.24 9.38 -2.96
CA GLY A 4 6.12 10.39 -1.91
C GLY A 4 4.73 10.50 -1.28
N ASP A 5 3.69 9.87 -1.85
CA ASP A 5 2.37 9.85 -1.21
C ASP A 5 2.39 8.98 0.05
N LEU A 6 1.64 9.40 1.08
CA LEU A 6 1.31 8.56 2.22
C LEU A 6 0.07 7.72 1.90
N VAL A 7 0.15 6.44 2.22
CA VAL A 7 -0.91 5.46 1.96
C VAL A 7 -1.16 4.57 3.16
N GLU A 8 -2.36 4.00 3.23
CA GLU A 8 -2.71 2.94 4.17
C GLU A 8 -3.01 1.65 3.43
N PHE A 9 -2.64 0.52 4.03
CA PHE A 9 -3.14 -0.76 3.60
C PHE A 9 -4.63 -0.89 3.93
N HIS A 10 -5.43 -1.23 2.92
CA HIS A 10 -6.85 -1.50 3.04
C HIS A 10 -7.19 -2.79 2.28
N THR A 11 -8.22 -3.49 2.74
CA THR A 11 -8.77 -4.63 2.02
C THR A 11 -10.27 -4.70 2.23
N LYS A 12 -11.02 -5.02 1.16
CA LYS A 12 -12.46 -5.28 1.23
C LYS A 12 -12.79 -6.72 1.62
N ALA A 13 -11.79 -7.60 1.59
CA ALA A 13 -11.98 -9.00 1.90
C ALA A 13 -11.93 -9.20 3.42
N TRP A 14 -13.08 -9.55 4.01
CA TRP A 14 -13.26 -9.73 5.45
C TRP A 14 -12.26 -10.73 6.07
N VAL A 15 -11.84 -11.75 5.31
CA VAL A 15 -10.80 -12.72 5.73
C VAL A 15 -9.43 -12.09 5.95
N PHE A 16 -9.15 -10.95 5.31
CA PHE A 16 -7.91 -10.20 5.47
C PHE A 16 -8.07 -8.98 6.39
N ASN A 17 -9.20 -8.84 7.10
CA ASN A 17 -9.38 -7.72 8.02
C ASN A 17 -8.34 -7.70 9.14
N HIS A 18 -7.88 -8.89 9.58
CA HIS A 18 -6.74 -8.99 10.51
C HIS A 18 -5.42 -8.54 9.86
N ALA A 19 -5.25 -8.69 8.55
CA ALA A 19 -4.03 -8.24 7.87
C ALA A 19 -3.91 -6.72 7.89
N ALA A 20 -5.02 -5.98 7.77
CA ALA A 20 -5.02 -4.52 7.88
C ALA A 20 -4.43 -4.04 9.22
N ASN A 21 -4.71 -4.74 10.33
CA ASN A 21 -4.15 -4.43 11.64
C ASN A 21 -2.66 -4.80 11.80
N ARG A 22 -2.08 -5.57 10.87
CA ARG A 22 -0.66 -5.94 10.90
C ARG A 22 0.23 -4.95 10.17
N TYR A 23 -0.33 -4.16 9.25
CA TYR A 23 0.42 -3.11 8.58
C TYR A 23 0.59 -1.92 9.51
N ALA A 24 1.82 -1.46 9.65
CA ALA A 24 2.15 -0.28 10.41
C ALA A 24 1.83 0.97 9.58
N ASN A 25 0.52 1.21 9.36
CA ASN A 25 0.02 2.40 8.68
C ASN A 25 0.43 3.68 9.43
N PRO A 26 0.67 4.80 8.72
CA PRO A 26 0.74 4.91 7.26
C PRO A 26 2.08 4.40 6.70
N GLY A 27 2.12 4.14 5.40
CA GLY A 27 3.34 3.86 4.62
C GLY A 27 3.62 4.94 3.58
N LEU A 28 4.88 5.09 3.22
CA LEU A 28 5.37 6.02 2.19
C LEU A 28 5.62 5.29 0.88
N VAL A 29 5.05 5.78 -0.23
CA VAL A 29 5.32 5.22 -1.56
C VAL A 29 6.73 5.55 -2.01
N LEU A 30 7.57 4.54 -2.18
CA LEU A 30 8.96 4.69 -2.66
C LEU A 30 9.05 4.59 -4.19
N ARG A 31 8.32 3.66 -4.78
CA ARG A 31 8.38 3.36 -6.22
C ARG A 31 7.02 2.88 -6.71
N VAL A 32 6.70 3.20 -7.96
CA VAL A 32 5.50 2.74 -8.64
C VAL A 32 5.89 2.07 -9.95
N GLU A 33 5.52 0.81 -10.11
CA GLU A 33 5.78 0.02 -11.32
C GLU A 33 4.48 -0.42 -11.97
N ARG A 34 4.38 -0.23 -13.29
CA ARG A 34 3.29 -0.76 -14.09
C ARG A 34 3.70 -2.13 -14.64
N ARG A 35 3.11 -3.21 -14.11
CA ARG A 35 3.37 -4.56 -14.65
C ARG A 35 2.54 -4.80 -15.90
N ILE A 36 3.23 -4.96 -17.03
CA ILE A 36 2.66 -5.05 -18.39
C ILE A 36 1.69 -6.24 -18.51
N ASP A 37 1.97 -7.36 -17.84
CA ASP A 37 1.22 -8.61 -17.99
C ASP A 37 -0.24 -8.58 -17.50
N LYS A 38 -0.63 -7.62 -16.66
CA LYS A 38 -2.00 -7.58 -16.10
C LYS A 38 -2.60 -6.18 -16.03
N GLY A 39 -1.93 -5.16 -16.55
CA GLY A 39 -2.34 -3.76 -16.41
C GLY A 39 -2.44 -3.28 -14.95
N ARG A 40 -1.90 -4.05 -14.00
CA ARG A 40 -1.98 -3.76 -12.56
C ARG A 40 -0.77 -2.94 -12.14
N LEU A 41 -1.04 -1.84 -11.44
CA LEU A 41 -0.02 -1.02 -10.81
C LEU A 41 0.37 -1.63 -9.46
N VAL A 42 1.68 -1.70 -9.24
CA VAL A 42 2.28 -2.23 -8.02
C VAL A 42 3.19 -1.16 -7.44
N ALA A 43 3.14 -0.95 -6.13
CA ALA A 43 3.93 0.06 -5.45
C ALA A 43 4.81 -0.59 -4.38
N GLU A 44 6.04 -0.10 -4.25
CA GLU A 44 6.89 -0.39 -3.09
C GLU A 44 6.63 0.64 -2.01
N ILE A 45 6.29 0.16 -0.82
CA ILE A 45 5.88 1.00 0.31
C ILE A 45 6.83 0.79 1.48
N TYR A 46 7.31 1.88 2.06
CA TYR A 46 8.03 1.90 3.33
C TYR A 46 7.06 2.18 4.48
N TRP A 47 6.85 1.20 5.35
CA TRP A 47 5.91 1.28 6.45
C TRP A 47 6.54 1.93 7.68
N ARG A 48 5.71 2.43 8.60
CA ARG A 48 6.15 3.07 9.85
C ARG A 48 7.01 2.16 10.74
N ASP A 49 6.89 0.84 10.61
CA ASP A 49 7.71 -0.13 11.34
C ASP A 49 9.08 -0.40 10.67
N GLY A 50 9.40 0.32 9.59
CA GLY A 50 10.67 0.22 8.88
C GLY A 50 10.72 -0.89 7.83
N LYS A 51 9.64 -1.65 7.62
CA LYS A 51 9.59 -2.68 6.57
C LYS A 51 9.27 -2.09 5.21
N ILE A 52 9.80 -2.71 4.16
CA ILE A 52 9.42 -2.44 2.77
C ILE A 52 8.62 -3.62 2.26
N THR A 53 7.44 -3.35 1.68
CA THR A 53 6.67 -4.37 0.96
C THR A 53 6.27 -3.88 -0.43
N GLN A 54 5.89 -4.83 -1.28
CA GLN A 54 5.40 -4.56 -2.62
C GLN A 54 3.90 -4.88 -2.67
N GLU A 55 3.07 -3.86 -2.85
CA GLU A 55 1.61 -3.99 -2.76
C GLU A 55 0.92 -3.60 -4.07
N HIS A 56 -0.21 -4.26 -4.34
CA HIS A 56 -1.09 -3.85 -5.43
C HIS A 56 -1.84 -2.57 -5.07
N GLU A 57 -2.05 -1.69 -6.05
CA GLU A 57 -2.79 -0.44 -5.84
C GLU A 57 -4.19 -0.65 -5.25
N SER A 58 -4.82 -1.79 -5.54
CA SER A 58 -6.16 -2.14 -5.04
C SER A 58 -6.20 -2.33 -3.53
N TYR A 59 -5.05 -2.55 -2.87
CA TYR A 59 -4.93 -2.67 -1.42
C TYR A 59 -4.44 -1.38 -0.76
N LEU A 60 -4.28 -0.30 -1.53
CA LEU A 60 -3.75 0.96 -1.02
C LEU A 60 -4.80 2.05 -1.17
N ARG A 61 -4.94 2.88 -0.14
CA ARG A 61 -5.72 4.12 -0.20
C ARG A 61 -4.87 5.28 0.31
N PRO A 62 -5.14 6.52 -0.11
CA PRO A 62 -4.50 7.69 0.49
C PRO A 62 -4.68 7.67 2.01
N ALA A 63 -3.62 7.96 2.76
CA ALA A 63 -3.76 8.20 4.19
C ALA A 63 -4.55 9.51 4.38
N GLU A 64 -5.55 9.50 5.25
CA GLU A 64 -6.26 10.73 5.59
C GLU A 64 -5.33 11.63 6.41
N GLU A 65 -5.22 12.91 6.04
CA GLU A 65 -4.62 13.93 6.90
C GLU A 65 -5.55 14.11 8.10
N GLN A 66 -5.09 13.72 9.29
CA GLN A 66 -5.77 14.00 10.56
C GLN A 66 -5.58 15.45 10.99
#